data_AF-A0A848C0J0-F1
#
_entry.id   AF-A0A848C0J0-F1
#
_cell.length_a   1.000
_cell.length_b   1.000
_cell.length_c   1.000
_cell.angle_alpha   90.00
_cell.angle_beta   90.00
_cell.angle_gamma   90.00
#
_symmetry.space_group_name_H-M   'P 1'
#
loop_
_entity.id
_entity.type
_entity.pdbx_description
1 polymer ?
#
loop_
_entity_poly.entity_id
_entity_poly.type
_entity_poly.pdbx_seq_one_letter_code
_entity_poly.pdbx_strand_id
1 'polypeptide(L)'
;MNYKKRLTRIRYVLSGLIVFTIFVCSLIFIILHDNTNKENYSRYMLVGKQNIFLVYEDKLAIEIPFDIQLDKEKTIEDLIKVKNYTEILNNINYIFPEKIEDYKVAKVGNIDLKVQNSKKVPEVMVDDKRYILTSSIENLFEDFYNIEEKATIENSKIVVDILNANGKAGYARKTGEKLKKVLGIKCNAANYETNINESYIIINDLNRKQVEDIIMTIDEKYFKLKEDATIPTLANVVIVLGKETDKIYDIELKGKNKEKDMYKRTLEKAGYLGIKSIDTKVSEKGSQILYNPEDYFVAFKISKKLGVENLKEDKKLKNKIIILVGD
;
A
#
# COMPACT_ATOMS: atom_id res chain seq x y z
N MET A 1 -17.63 -54.02 -41.22
CA MET A 1 -17.49 -52.68 -40.60
C MET A 1 -16.17 -52.07 -41.05
N ASN A 2 -16.21 -50.91 -41.72
CA ASN A 2 -15.25 -50.53 -42.76
C ASN A 2 -13.93 -49.93 -42.20
N TYR A 3 -12.84 -50.72 -42.18
CA TYR A 3 -11.52 -50.39 -41.61
C TYR A 3 -10.93 -49.07 -42.15
N LYS A 4 -11.18 -48.75 -43.44
CA LYS A 4 -10.76 -47.49 -44.08
C LYS A 4 -11.35 -46.23 -43.44
N LYS A 5 -12.62 -46.27 -42.98
CA LYS A 5 -13.27 -45.13 -42.30
C LYS A 5 -12.72 -44.88 -40.89
N ARG A 6 -12.21 -45.94 -40.23
CA ARG A 6 -11.59 -45.85 -38.90
C ARG A 6 -10.18 -45.27 -39.00
N LEU A 7 -9.40 -45.67 -40.01
CA LEU A 7 -8.06 -45.15 -40.27
C LEU A 7 -8.05 -43.65 -40.63
N THR A 8 -9.00 -43.19 -41.44
CA THR A 8 -9.12 -41.76 -41.78
C THR A 8 -9.52 -40.93 -40.57
N ARG A 9 -10.47 -41.39 -39.74
CA ARG A 9 -10.80 -40.72 -38.46
C ARG A 9 -9.60 -40.62 -37.53
N ILE A 10 -8.80 -41.69 -37.38
CA ILE A 10 -7.61 -41.68 -36.54
C ILE A 10 -6.57 -40.66 -37.06
N ARG A 11 -6.38 -40.57 -38.39
CA ARG A 11 -5.51 -39.56 -38.99
C ARG A 11 -5.99 -38.13 -38.76
N TYR A 12 -7.29 -37.86 -38.86
CA TYR A 12 -7.86 -36.55 -38.57
C TYR A 12 -7.74 -36.15 -37.08
N VAL A 13 -7.92 -37.12 -36.17
CA VAL A 13 -7.73 -36.89 -34.73
C VAL A 13 -6.27 -36.61 -34.41
N LEU A 14 -5.33 -37.39 -34.96
CA LEU A 14 -3.89 -37.18 -34.79
C LEU A 14 -3.42 -35.84 -35.37
N SER A 15 -3.89 -35.47 -36.57
CA SER A 15 -3.55 -34.17 -37.17
C SER A 15 -4.12 -33.00 -36.36
N GLY A 16 -5.34 -33.14 -35.82
CA GLY A 16 -5.92 -32.15 -34.92
C GLY A 16 -5.12 -31.98 -33.62
N LEU A 17 -4.62 -33.08 -33.06
CA LEU A 17 -3.82 -33.09 -31.83
C LEU A 17 -2.45 -32.42 -32.02
N ILE A 18 -1.82 -32.62 -33.18
CA ILE A 18 -0.57 -31.94 -33.54
C ILE A 18 -0.78 -30.43 -33.66
N VAL A 19 -1.81 -29.99 -34.37
CA VAL A 19 -2.12 -28.55 -34.53
C VAL A 19 -2.44 -27.92 -33.18
N PHE A 20 -3.20 -28.61 -32.32
CA PHE A 20 -3.50 -28.15 -30.97
C PHE A 20 -2.23 -28.02 -30.12
N THR A 21 -1.31 -28.97 -30.21
CA THR A 21 -0.05 -28.93 -29.46
C THR A 21 0.82 -27.76 -29.89
N ILE A 22 0.93 -27.50 -31.20
CA ILE A 22 1.65 -26.33 -31.74
C ILE A 22 1.03 -25.03 -31.24
N PHE A 23 -0.31 -24.95 -31.21
CA PHE A 23 -1.02 -23.77 -30.71
C PHE A 23 -0.83 -23.55 -29.20
N VAL A 24 -0.80 -24.61 -28.39
CA VAL A 24 -0.51 -24.51 -26.96
C VAL A 24 0.94 -24.10 -26.72
N CYS A 25 1.89 -24.68 -27.46
CA CYS A 25 3.31 -24.32 -27.36
C CYS A 25 3.57 -22.86 -27.77
N SER A 26 2.87 -22.33 -28.80
CA SER A 26 3.00 -20.92 -29.17
C SER A 26 2.41 -19.98 -28.12
N LEU A 27 1.29 -20.34 -27.49
CA LEU A 27 0.73 -19.61 -26.34
C LEU A 27 1.70 -19.59 -25.14
N ILE A 28 2.30 -20.74 -24.81
CA ILE A 28 3.29 -20.84 -23.73
C ILE A 28 4.53 -20.02 -24.07
N PHE A 29 5.00 -20.05 -25.32
CA PHE A 29 6.15 -19.26 -25.75
C PHE A 29 5.89 -17.75 -25.63
N ILE A 30 4.69 -17.28 -25.99
CA ILE A 30 4.29 -15.88 -25.80
C ILE A 30 4.29 -15.51 -24.30
N ILE A 31 3.73 -16.37 -23.44
CA ILE A 31 3.68 -16.13 -21.98
C ILE A 31 5.08 -16.14 -21.36
N LEU A 32 5.98 -17.02 -21.81
CA LEU A 32 7.35 -17.09 -21.31
C LEU A 32 8.20 -15.91 -21.82
N HIS A 33 8.03 -15.51 -23.08
CA HIS A 33 8.77 -14.38 -23.66
C HIS A 33 8.33 -13.03 -23.08
N ASP A 34 7.05 -12.84 -22.75
CA ASP A 34 6.57 -11.63 -22.04
C ASP A 34 7.11 -11.53 -20.61
N ASN A 35 7.43 -12.66 -19.97
CA ASN A 35 7.92 -12.68 -18.58
C ASN A 35 9.42 -12.46 -18.45
N THR A 36 10.21 -12.61 -19.52
CA THR A 36 11.68 -12.50 -19.46
C THR A 36 12.23 -11.09 -19.59
N ASN A 37 11.41 -10.09 -19.94
CA ASN A 37 11.86 -8.70 -20.19
C ASN A 37 11.42 -7.69 -19.12
N LYS A 38 11.13 -8.13 -17.89
CA LYS A 38 10.95 -7.19 -16.77
C LYS A 38 12.31 -6.88 -16.16
N GLU A 39 13.02 -5.94 -16.79
CA GLU A 39 14.05 -5.19 -16.08
C GLU A 39 13.35 -4.44 -14.92
N ASN A 40 13.49 -5.01 -13.73
CA ASN A 40 13.00 -4.46 -12.47
C ASN A 40 13.93 -3.33 -12.04
N TYR A 41 13.93 -2.22 -12.77
CA TYR A 41 14.53 -0.99 -12.26
C TYR A 41 13.81 -0.60 -10.98
N SER A 42 14.57 -0.46 -9.90
CA SER A 42 14.07 0.03 -8.61
C SER A 42 13.70 1.50 -8.71
N ARG A 43 14.40 2.28 -9.55
CA ARG A 43 14.20 3.72 -9.70
C ARG A 43 14.01 4.09 -11.17
N TYR A 44 12.81 4.49 -11.55
CA TYR A 44 12.48 4.75 -12.95
C TYR A 44 11.54 5.94 -13.14
N MET A 45 11.69 6.64 -14.26
CA MET A 45 10.73 7.65 -14.71
C MET A 45 9.67 6.99 -15.59
N LEU A 46 8.41 7.21 -15.30
CA LEU A 46 7.31 6.71 -16.11
C LEU A 46 6.59 7.87 -16.80
N VAL A 47 6.50 7.80 -18.12
CA VAL A 47 5.81 8.81 -18.92
C VAL A 47 4.34 8.44 -19.05
N GLY A 48 3.47 9.24 -18.40
CA GLY A 48 2.01 9.11 -18.45
C GLY A 48 1.38 9.93 -19.59
N LYS A 49 0.08 10.24 -19.45
CA LYS A 49 -0.68 11.00 -20.47
C LYS A 49 -0.50 12.52 -20.33
N GLN A 50 -0.41 13.02 -19.10
CA GLN A 50 -0.32 14.46 -18.78
C GLN A 50 0.79 14.78 -17.77
N ASN A 51 1.35 13.75 -17.13
CA ASN A 51 2.36 13.87 -16.08
C ASN A 51 3.42 12.78 -16.30
N ILE A 52 4.66 13.06 -15.89
CA ILE A 52 5.66 12.02 -15.64
C ILE A 52 5.60 11.65 -14.16
N PHE A 53 5.95 10.40 -13.85
CA PHE A 53 6.06 9.90 -12.49
C PHE A 53 7.49 9.47 -12.23
N LEU A 54 8.15 10.06 -11.24
CA LEU A 54 9.44 9.58 -10.75
C LEU A 54 9.15 8.52 -9.69
N VAL A 55 9.48 7.27 -9.96
CA VAL A 55 9.25 6.15 -9.06
C VAL A 55 10.56 5.80 -8.37
N TYR A 56 10.56 5.90 -7.05
CA TYR A 56 11.65 5.52 -6.18
C TYR A 56 11.25 4.30 -5.36
N GLU A 57 11.70 3.13 -5.82
CA GLU A 57 11.41 1.83 -5.23
C GLU A 57 9.89 1.61 -5.08
N ASP A 58 9.47 0.89 -4.05
CA ASP A 58 8.07 0.80 -3.62
C ASP A 58 7.70 1.90 -2.61
N LYS A 59 8.56 2.91 -2.40
CA LYS A 59 8.45 3.88 -1.30
C LYS A 59 7.76 5.17 -1.72
N LEU A 60 8.22 5.79 -2.81
CA LEU A 60 7.79 7.12 -3.20
C LEU A 60 7.57 7.21 -4.72
N ALA A 61 6.43 7.75 -5.14
CA ALA A 61 6.25 8.32 -6.47
C ALA A 61 6.09 9.84 -6.40
N ILE A 62 6.76 10.55 -7.30
CA ILE A 62 6.62 12.00 -7.47
C ILE A 62 5.96 12.27 -8.83
N GLU A 63 4.77 12.86 -8.81
CA GLU A 63 4.04 13.28 -10.00
C GLU A 63 4.48 14.69 -10.43
N ILE A 64 4.93 14.81 -11.68
CA ILE A 64 5.37 16.08 -12.30
C ILE A 64 4.54 16.34 -13.56
N PRO A 65 3.79 17.45 -13.62
CA PRO A 65 3.04 17.83 -14.82
C PRO A 65 3.91 18.20 -16.03
N PHE A 66 3.40 17.96 -17.23
CA PHE A 66 4.14 18.22 -18.47
C PHE A 66 4.44 19.70 -18.75
N ASP A 67 3.59 20.61 -18.27
CA ASP A 67 3.73 22.06 -18.44
C ASP A 67 4.69 22.71 -17.42
N ILE A 68 5.43 21.91 -16.65
CA ILE A 68 6.60 22.35 -15.89
C ILE A 68 7.76 22.66 -16.85
N GLN A 69 8.41 23.80 -16.62
CA GLN A 69 9.65 24.21 -17.26
C GLN A 69 10.84 23.46 -16.64
N LEU A 70 11.70 22.88 -17.50
CA LEU A 70 12.99 22.33 -17.07
C LEU A 70 14.11 23.37 -17.15
N ASP A 71 13.96 24.33 -18.07
CA ASP A 71 14.85 25.48 -18.24
C ASP A 71 14.04 26.74 -18.60
N LYS A 72 14.67 27.80 -19.12
CA LYS A 72 13.96 29.04 -19.47
C LYS A 72 13.11 28.94 -20.74
N GLU A 73 13.34 27.92 -21.57
CA GLU A 73 12.87 27.82 -22.95
C GLU A 73 11.93 26.64 -23.19
N LYS A 74 12.14 25.50 -22.49
CA LYS A 74 11.48 24.23 -22.76
C LYS A 74 10.72 23.67 -21.57
N THR A 75 9.51 23.19 -21.86
CA THR A 75 8.72 22.38 -20.94
C THR A 75 9.04 20.88 -21.08
N ILE A 76 8.62 20.09 -20.07
CA ILE A 76 8.64 18.63 -20.15
C ILE A 76 7.79 18.16 -21.36
N GLU A 77 6.67 18.82 -21.64
CA GLU A 77 5.80 18.51 -22.78
C GLU A 77 6.53 18.61 -24.12
N ASP A 78 7.35 19.65 -24.30
CA ASP A 78 8.09 19.90 -25.53
C ASP A 78 9.08 18.77 -25.82
N LEU A 79 9.77 18.29 -24.78
CA LEU A 79 10.72 17.17 -24.88
C LEU A 79 10.01 15.83 -25.12
N ILE A 80 8.82 15.62 -24.55
CA ILE A 80 8.02 14.40 -24.80
C ILE A 80 7.54 14.34 -26.24
N LYS A 81 7.10 15.47 -26.83
CA LYS A 81 6.66 15.55 -28.23
C LYS A 81 7.75 15.10 -29.21
N VAL A 82 9.00 15.45 -28.93
CA VAL A 82 10.17 15.03 -29.72
C VAL A 82 10.79 13.72 -29.23
N LYS A 83 10.17 13.03 -28.26
CA LYS A 83 10.61 11.76 -27.66
C LYS A 83 12.02 11.81 -27.07
N ASN A 84 12.45 12.97 -26.59
CA ASN A 84 13.78 13.16 -26.00
C ASN A 84 13.75 12.90 -24.48
N TYR A 85 13.51 11.64 -24.12
CA TYR A 85 13.38 11.22 -22.72
C TYR A 85 14.70 11.28 -21.96
N THR A 86 15.83 11.14 -22.65
CA THR A 86 17.17 11.25 -22.07
C THR A 86 17.44 12.65 -21.53
N GLU A 87 17.05 13.70 -22.27
CA GLU A 87 17.20 15.09 -21.80
C GLU A 87 16.32 15.37 -20.57
N ILE A 88 15.09 14.83 -20.55
CA ILE A 88 14.21 14.91 -19.37
C ILE A 88 14.88 14.24 -18.17
N LEU A 89 15.34 13.00 -18.34
CA LEU A 89 15.97 12.22 -17.28
C LEU A 89 17.21 12.92 -16.70
N ASN A 90 18.05 13.50 -17.56
CA ASN A 90 19.25 14.23 -17.14
C ASN A 90 18.89 15.48 -16.31
N ASN A 91 17.88 16.25 -16.74
CA ASN A 91 17.42 17.42 -15.99
C ASN A 91 16.79 17.04 -14.65
N ILE A 92 15.97 15.98 -14.63
CA ILE A 92 15.42 15.43 -13.39
C ILE A 92 16.54 15.02 -12.44
N ASN A 93 17.54 14.29 -12.93
CA ASN A 93 18.69 13.88 -12.14
C ASN A 93 19.57 15.05 -11.70
N TYR A 94 19.43 16.25 -12.27
CA TYR A 94 20.10 17.44 -11.76
C TYR A 94 19.34 18.10 -10.60
N ILE A 95 18.01 18.05 -10.67
CA ILE A 95 17.09 18.73 -9.73
C ILE A 95 16.85 17.91 -8.47
N PHE A 96 16.73 16.59 -8.60
CA PHE A 96 16.35 15.70 -7.50
C PHE A 96 17.59 15.09 -6.81
N PRO A 97 17.53 14.89 -5.48
CA PRO A 97 18.65 14.34 -4.71
C PRO A 97 18.94 12.88 -5.08
N GLU A 98 17.89 12.07 -5.27
CA GLU A 98 18.01 10.68 -5.70
C GLU A 98 17.92 10.55 -7.22
N LYS A 99 18.87 9.81 -7.78
CA LYS A 99 18.96 9.59 -9.23
C LYS A 99 17.99 8.50 -9.68
N ILE A 100 17.35 8.76 -10.82
CA ILE A 100 16.56 7.82 -11.60
C ILE A 100 17.48 7.14 -12.62
N GLU A 101 17.37 5.83 -12.74
CA GLU A 101 18.29 5.00 -13.54
C GLU A 101 17.81 4.84 -14.97
N ASP A 102 16.50 4.73 -15.19
CA ASP A 102 15.93 4.50 -16.51
C ASP A 102 14.52 5.09 -16.67
N TYR A 103 13.94 5.01 -17.87
CA TYR A 103 12.58 5.47 -18.16
C TYR A 103 11.73 4.40 -18.86
N LYS A 104 10.43 4.42 -18.54
CA LYS A 104 9.40 3.58 -19.16
C LYS A 104 8.33 4.48 -19.77
N VAL A 105 7.86 4.12 -20.96
CA VAL A 105 6.72 4.80 -21.60
C VAL A 105 5.50 3.89 -21.47
N ALA A 106 4.46 4.38 -20.79
CA ALA A 106 3.26 3.58 -20.58
C ALA A 106 2.55 3.29 -21.92
N LYS A 107 2.29 2.01 -22.21
CA LYS A 107 1.37 1.63 -23.30
C LYS A 107 -0.06 1.84 -22.79
N VAL A 108 -0.77 2.78 -23.40
CA VAL A 108 -2.19 3.15 -23.23
C VAL A 108 -2.94 2.37 -22.14
N GLY A 109 -3.12 3.00 -20.98
CA GLY A 109 -3.85 2.48 -19.82
C GLY A 109 -3.62 3.35 -18.58
N ASN A 110 -4.48 3.22 -17.57
CA ASN A 110 -4.20 3.81 -16.25
C ASN A 110 -2.96 3.14 -15.68
N ILE A 111 -2.00 3.95 -15.25
CA ILE A 111 -0.79 3.47 -14.59
C ILE A 111 -1.16 3.17 -13.14
N ASP A 112 -0.98 1.92 -12.72
CA ASP A 112 -1.02 1.50 -11.32
C ASP A 112 0.40 1.57 -10.74
N LEU A 113 0.71 2.62 -9.98
CA LEU A 113 1.98 2.78 -9.28
C LEU A 113 1.88 2.11 -7.91
N LYS A 114 2.51 0.95 -7.76
CA LYS A 114 2.59 0.22 -6.49
C LYS A 114 3.61 0.84 -5.53
N VAL A 115 3.35 2.06 -5.08
CA VAL A 115 4.20 2.79 -4.12
C VAL A 115 3.44 3.09 -2.83
N GLN A 116 4.15 3.11 -1.71
CA GLN A 116 3.60 3.40 -0.39
C GLN A 116 3.11 4.85 -0.29
N ASN A 117 3.86 5.78 -0.88
CA ASN A 117 3.52 7.20 -0.91
C ASN A 117 3.56 7.74 -2.34
N SER A 118 2.59 8.57 -2.68
CA SER A 118 2.56 9.32 -3.93
C SER A 118 2.35 10.80 -3.63
N LYS A 119 3.24 11.66 -4.14
CA LYS A 119 3.25 13.10 -3.90
C LYS A 119 3.31 13.85 -5.22
N LYS A 120 2.72 15.05 -5.25
CA LYS A 120 2.94 15.99 -6.35
C LYS A 120 4.21 16.77 -6.12
N VAL A 121 4.88 17.16 -7.20
CA VAL A 121 6.06 18.02 -7.12
C VAL A 121 5.67 19.41 -6.59
N PRO A 122 6.46 20.00 -5.67
CA PRO A 122 6.34 21.39 -5.28
C PRO A 122 6.65 22.28 -6.49
N GLU A 123 5.79 23.25 -6.72
CA GLU A 123 5.89 24.14 -7.89
C GLU A 123 5.78 25.60 -7.48
N VAL A 124 6.35 26.48 -8.32
CA VAL A 124 6.29 27.93 -8.17
C VAL A 124 6.02 28.58 -9.53
N MET A 125 5.22 29.65 -9.52
CA MET A 125 4.97 30.49 -10.69
C MET A 125 6.00 31.63 -10.74
N VAL A 126 6.71 31.76 -11.86
CA VAL A 126 7.58 32.91 -12.16
C VAL A 126 7.28 33.35 -13.59
N ASP A 127 6.90 34.62 -13.78
CA ASP A 127 6.58 35.20 -15.09
C ASP A 127 5.61 34.33 -15.92
N ASP A 128 4.50 33.92 -15.29
CA ASP A 128 3.45 33.05 -15.86
C ASP A 128 3.92 31.65 -16.30
N LYS A 129 5.13 31.24 -15.92
CA LYS A 129 5.69 29.90 -16.14
C LYS A 129 5.79 29.12 -14.83
N ARG A 130 5.56 27.81 -14.89
CA ARG A 130 5.69 26.91 -13.73
C ARG A 130 7.05 26.25 -13.67
N TYR A 131 7.69 26.33 -12.51
CA TYR A 131 8.97 25.71 -12.22
C TYR A 131 8.85 24.80 -11.00
N ILE A 132 9.77 23.83 -10.88
CA ILE A 132 9.92 23.03 -9.67
C ILE A 132 10.50 23.91 -8.55
N LEU A 133 9.83 23.94 -7.40
CA LEU A 133 10.34 24.63 -6.21
C LEU A 133 11.39 23.76 -5.52
N THR A 134 12.65 23.97 -5.91
CA THR A 134 13.79 23.15 -5.43
C THR A 134 13.99 23.20 -3.92
N SER A 135 13.71 24.34 -3.28
CA SER A 135 13.82 24.51 -1.83
C SER A 135 12.86 23.64 -1.00
N SER A 136 11.86 23.01 -1.64
CA SER A 136 10.89 22.12 -0.99
C SER A 136 11.04 20.67 -1.43
N ILE A 137 12.04 20.35 -2.25
CA ILE A 137 12.29 18.97 -2.71
C ILE A 137 12.71 18.08 -1.54
N GLU A 138 13.56 18.55 -0.63
CA GLU A 138 14.01 17.77 0.53
C GLU A 138 12.82 17.22 1.35
N ASN A 139 11.77 18.03 1.53
CA ASN A 139 10.54 17.63 2.23
C ASN A 139 9.76 16.51 1.51
N LEU A 140 9.93 16.34 0.19
CA LEU A 140 9.34 15.20 -0.52
C LEU A 140 10.02 13.90 -0.13
N PHE A 141 11.34 13.96 0.04
CA PHE A 141 12.18 12.82 0.39
C PHE A 141 12.27 12.60 1.89
N GLU A 142 11.70 13.45 2.75
CA GLU A 142 11.53 13.13 4.16
C GLU A 142 10.85 11.76 4.33
N ASP A 143 9.79 11.43 3.58
CA ASP A 143 9.21 10.08 3.67
C ASP A 143 10.05 9.01 2.97
N PHE A 144 10.90 9.39 2.02
CA PHE A 144 11.81 8.46 1.36
C PHE A 144 13.00 8.07 2.27
N TYR A 145 13.48 9.02 3.10
CA TYR A 145 14.61 8.87 4.00
C TYR A 145 14.19 8.54 5.46
N ASN A 146 13.06 9.07 5.93
CA ASN A 146 12.48 8.85 7.27
C ASN A 146 11.53 7.66 7.33
N ILE A 147 11.31 6.94 6.23
CA ILE A 147 11.16 5.49 6.38
C ILE A 147 12.56 5.02 6.82
N GLU A 148 12.84 5.14 8.12
CA GLU A 148 13.79 4.25 8.76
C GLU A 148 13.29 2.85 8.43
N GLU A 149 13.80 2.26 7.35
CA GLU A 149 13.88 0.81 7.26
C GLU A 149 14.84 0.41 8.37
N LYS A 150 14.33 0.41 9.62
CA LYS A 150 14.90 -0.38 10.70
C LYS A 150 15.20 -1.73 10.06
N ALA A 151 16.49 -2.06 10.00
CA ALA A 151 16.97 -3.23 9.29
C ALA A 151 16.08 -4.41 9.70
N THR A 152 15.63 -5.19 8.72
CA THR A 152 14.68 -6.27 9.01
C THR A 152 15.31 -7.20 10.04
N ILE A 153 14.74 -7.21 11.23
CA ILE A 153 15.20 -8.06 12.32
C ILE A 153 14.70 -9.48 12.02
N GLU A 154 15.56 -10.50 12.07
CA GLU A 154 15.07 -11.87 11.95
C GLU A 154 13.96 -12.13 12.98
N ASN A 155 12.85 -12.75 12.55
CA ASN A 155 11.68 -12.90 13.42
C ASN A 155 12.00 -13.58 14.77
N SER A 156 12.94 -14.52 14.80
CA SER A 156 13.39 -15.21 16.02
C SER A 156 14.07 -14.30 17.05
N LYS A 157 14.52 -13.12 16.62
CA LYS A 157 15.16 -12.08 17.44
C LYS A 157 14.17 -11.00 17.89
N ILE A 158 12.98 -10.92 17.31
CA ILE A 158 11.93 -9.99 17.71
C ILE A 158 11.33 -10.44 19.06
N VAL A 159 11.27 -9.51 20.00
CA VAL A 159 10.60 -9.67 21.29
C VAL A 159 9.37 -8.77 21.33
N VAL A 160 8.21 -9.36 21.63
CA VAL A 160 6.93 -8.64 21.79
C VAL A 160 6.40 -8.84 23.20
N ASP A 161 6.13 -7.76 23.89
CA ASP A 161 5.40 -7.80 25.16
C ASP A 161 3.91 -7.67 24.90
N ILE A 162 3.11 -8.59 25.45
CA ILE A 162 1.66 -8.63 25.28
C ILE A 162 1.02 -8.48 26.65
N LEU A 163 0.39 -7.32 26.87
CA LEU A 163 -0.22 -6.96 28.14
C LEU A 163 -1.74 -7.13 28.04
N ASN A 164 -2.28 -7.92 28.94
CA ASN A 164 -3.71 -8.18 29.01
C ASN A 164 -4.43 -7.07 29.79
N ALA A 165 -5.16 -6.21 29.08
CA ALA A 165 -6.01 -5.19 29.66
C ALA A 165 -7.51 -5.46 29.41
N ASN A 166 -7.85 -6.69 28.96
CA ASN A 166 -9.23 -7.06 28.64
C ASN A 166 -9.93 -7.88 29.75
N GLY A 167 -9.18 -8.30 30.76
CA GLY A 167 -9.68 -9.04 31.93
C GLY A 167 -9.99 -10.52 31.67
N LYS A 168 -9.67 -11.06 30.49
CA LYS A 168 -9.86 -12.49 30.16
C LYS A 168 -8.62 -13.28 30.56
N ALA A 169 -8.77 -14.22 31.48
CA ALA A 169 -7.64 -15.03 31.97
C ALA A 169 -6.94 -15.79 30.82
N GLY A 170 -5.60 -15.74 30.80
CA GLY A 170 -4.77 -16.44 29.82
C GLY A 170 -4.81 -15.87 28.40
N TYR A 171 -5.52 -14.76 28.16
CA TYR A 171 -5.73 -14.23 26.81
C TYR A 171 -4.43 -13.74 26.16
N ALA A 172 -3.62 -12.92 26.84
CA ALA A 172 -2.32 -12.48 26.33
C ALA A 172 -1.37 -13.66 26.01
N ARG A 173 -1.38 -14.71 26.84
CA ARG A 173 -0.58 -15.93 26.60
C ARG A 173 -0.99 -16.61 25.30
N LYS A 174 -2.29 -16.78 25.08
CA LYS A 174 -2.84 -17.39 23.85
C LYS A 174 -2.52 -16.54 22.61
N THR A 175 -2.60 -15.21 22.71
CA THR A 175 -2.20 -14.30 21.62
C THR A 175 -0.71 -14.42 21.31
N GLY A 176 0.15 -14.50 22.33
CA GLY A 176 1.58 -14.73 22.17
C GLY A 176 1.93 -16.07 21.54
N GLU A 177 1.23 -17.15 21.91
CA GLU A 177 1.39 -18.46 21.27
C GLU A 177 1.01 -18.43 19.78
N LYS A 178 -0.05 -17.70 19.42
CA LYS A 178 -0.46 -17.51 18.02
C LYS A 178 0.63 -16.79 17.22
N LEU A 179 1.16 -15.69 17.75
CA LEU A 179 2.24 -14.92 17.13
C LEU A 179 3.51 -15.76 16.97
N LYS A 180 3.92 -16.48 18.01
CA LYS A 180 5.06 -17.40 17.95
C LYS A 180 4.88 -18.47 16.87
N LYS A 181 3.67 -19.04 16.74
CA LYS A 181 3.38 -20.08 15.75
C LYS A 181 3.38 -19.55 14.31
N VAL A 182 2.82 -18.37 14.08
CA VAL A 182 2.64 -17.81 12.72
C VAL A 182 3.91 -17.11 12.24
N LEU A 183 4.57 -16.35 13.10
CA LEU A 183 5.68 -15.47 12.73
C LEU A 183 7.04 -15.95 13.26
N GLY A 184 7.08 -16.87 14.23
CA GLY A 184 8.34 -17.33 14.84
C GLY A 184 8.95 -16.35 15.85
N ILE A 185 8.18 -15.37 16.33
CA ILE A 185 8.65 -14.33 17.26
C ILE A 185 8.60 -14.77 18.73
N LYS A 186 9.42 -14.13 19.57
CA LYS A 186 9.38 -14.34 21.03
C LYS A 186 8.35 -13.40 21.64
N CYS A 187 7.51 -13.95 22.52
CA CYS A 187 6.46 -13.18 23.19
C CYS A 187 6.56 -13.35 24.71
N ASN A 188 6.48 -12.24 25.45
CA ASN A 188 6.22 -12.25 26.88
C ASN A 188 4.78 -11.83 27.12
N ALA A 189 4.07 -12.52 28.00
CA ALA A 189 2.68 -12.20 28.31
C ALA A 189 2.55 -11.81 29.78
N ALA A 190 1.89 -10.70 30.06
CA ALA A 190 1.61 -10.21 31.41
C ALA A 190 0.21 -9.60 31.48
N ASN A 191 -0.24 -9.28 32.70
CA ASN A 191 -1.45 -8.49 32.90
C ASN A 191 -1.09 -7.00 32.94
N TYR A 192 -1.94 -6.19 32.35
CA TYR A 192 -1.86 -4.73 32.48
C TYR A 192 -2.55 -4.30 33.78
N GLU A 193 -2.10 -3.19 34.38
CA GLU A 193 -2.59 -2.76 35.69
C GLU A 193 -4.08 -2.44 35.70
N THR A 194 -4.60 -1.91 34.59
CA THR A 194 -5.98 -1.46 34.47
C THR A 194 -6.66 -2.06 33.26
N ASN A 195 -7.95 -2.38 33.37
CA ASN A 195 -8.71 -2.80 32.21
C ASN A 195 -9.03 -1.60 31.30
N ILE A 196 -8.87 -1.75 29.99
CA ILE A 196 -9.18 -0.72 28.99
C ILE A 196 -10.06 -1.28 27.88
N ASN A 197 -10.79 -0.40 27.18
CA ASN A 197 -11.65 -0.82 26.07
C ASN A 197 -10.89 -0.88 24.74
N GLU A 198 -10.08 0.12 24.44
CA GLU A 198 -9.30 0.24 23.20
C GLU A 198 -7.91 -0.37 23.35
N SER A 199 -7.46 -1.12 22.34
CA SER A 199 -6.10 -1.68 22.32
C SER A 199 -5.11 -0.64 21.82
N TYR A 200 -3.86 -0.72 22.27
CA TYR A 200 -2.82 0.14 21.75
C TYR A 200 -1.49 -0.59 21.57
N ILE A 201 -0.64 0.00 20.74
CA ILE A 201 0.68 -0.51 20.40
C ILE A 201 1.72 0.59 20.60
N ILE A 202 2.87 0.20 21.16
CA ILE A 202 4.08 1.01 21.25
C ILE A 202 5.16 0.31 20.44
N ILE A 203 5.79 1.03 19.52
CA ILE A 203 6.83 0.51 18.64
C ILE A 203 8.15 1.11 19.09
N ASN A 204 8.96 0.32 19.79
CA ASN A 204 10.28 0.77 20.25
C ASN A 204 11.30 0.61 19.12
N ASP A 205 11.41 -0.61 18.58
CA ASP A 205 12.47 -0.95 17.63
C ASP A 205 12.05 -2.06 16.67
N LEU A 206 11.14 -1.71 15.75
CA LEU A 206 10.73 -2.60 14.66
C LEU A 206 10.27 -1.78 13.45
N ASN A 207 10.53 -2.26 12.23
CA ASN A 207 10.03 -1.60 11.04
C ASN A 207 8.51 -1.80 10.87
N ARG A 208 7.90 -0.90 10.10
CA ARG A 208 6.45 -0.85 9.89
C ARG A 208 5.86 -2.16 9.39
N LYS A 209 6.49 -2.79 8.39
CA LYS A 209 6.00 -4.03 7.77
C LYS A 209 5.94 -5.19 8.77
N GLN A 210 6.98 -5.34 9.60
CA GLN A 210 7.00 -6.38 10.63
C GLN A 210 5.94 -6.11 11.71
N VAL A 211 5.69 -4.83 12.05
CA VAL A 211 4.59 -4.46 12.95
C VAL A 211 3.22 -4.76 12.32
N GLU A 212 3.04 -4.46 11.03
CA GLU A 212 1.82 -4.80 10.28
C GLU A 212 1.55 -6.31 10.30
N ASP A 213 2.56 -7.15 10.08
CA ASP A 213 2.44 -8.62 10.13
C ASP A 213 2.02 -9.11 11.53
N ILE A 214 2.61 -8.53 12.59
CA ILE A 214 2.24 -8.80 13.99
C ILE A 214 0.77 -8.42 14.22
N ILE A 215 0.39 -7.18 13.88
CA ILE A 215 -0.95 -6.65 14.10
C ILE A 215 -2.00 -7.46 13.33
N MET A 216 -1.73 -7.87 12.09
CA MET A 216 -2.64 -8.70 11.29
C MET A 216 -2.83 -10.12 11.85
N THR A 217 -1.87 -10.60 12.64
CA THR A 217 -1.98 -11.90 13.31
C THR A 217 -2.86 -11.84 14.56
N ILE A 218 -3.09 -10.66 15.13
CA ILE A 218 -3.86 -10.45 16.37
C ILE A 218 -5.35 -10.18 16.06
N ASP A 219 -6.26 -10.59 16.96
CA ASP A 219 -7.71 -10.59 16.72
C ASP A 219 -8.37 -9.22 16.95
N GLU A 220 -7.83 -8.41 17.88
CA GLU A 220 -8.27 -7.04 18.17
C GLU A 220 -8.32 -6.16 16.91
N LYS A 221 -9.34 -5.34 16.75
CA LYS A 221 -9.55 -4.49 15.57
C LYS A 221 -8.99 -3.09 15.73
N TYR A 222 -9.02 -2.56 16.95
CA TYR A 222 -8.79 -1.14 17.24
C TYR A 222 -7.46 -0.98 17.98
N PHE A 223 -6.38 -0.81 17.21
CA PHE A 223 -5.04 -0.53 17.71
C PHE A 223 -4.66 0.92 17.50
N LYS A 224 -4.53 1.65 18.60
CA LYS A 224 -3.98 3.00 18.61
C LYS A 224 -2.46 2.98 18.74
N LEU A 225 -1.75 3.72 17.92
CA LEU A 225 -0.32 3.94 18.06
C LEU A 225 -0.08 4.94 19.18
N LYS A 226 0.78 4.58 20.13
CA LYS A 226 1.24 5.46 21.20
C LYS A 226 2.76 5.55 21.21
N GLU A 227 3.26 6.72 21.58
CA GLU A 227 4.68 6.98 21.83
C GLU A 227 5.08 6.71 23.29
N ASP A 228 4.19 6.13 24.09
CA ASP A 228 4.22 6.17 25.56
C ASP A 228 5.51 5.56 26.15
N ALA A 229 6.39 6.43 26.67
CA ALA A 229 7.69 6.11 27.27
C ALA A 229 7.61 5.57 28.71
N THR A 230 6.41 5.25 29.19
CA THR A 230 6.14 4.93 30.60
C THR A 230 6.27 3.45 30.95
N ILE A 231 6.25 2.56 29.96
CA ILE A 231 6.41 1.11 30.17
C ILE A 231 7.89 0.75 30.02
N PRO A 232 8.63 0.47 31.12
CA PRO A 232 10.03 0.08 31.01
C PRO A 232 10.13 -1.34 30.44
N THR A 233 10.47 -1.45 29.16
CA THR A 233 10.63 -2.74 28.47
C THR A 233 11.85 -2.76 27.55
N LEU A 234 12.40 -3.95 27.34
CA LEU A 234 13.41 -4.24 26.31
C LEU A 234 12.79 -4.84 25.04
N ALA A 235 11.47 -4.98 24.99
CA ALA A 235 10.77 -5.52 23.83
C ALA A 235 10.82 -4.54 22.65
N ASN A 236 10.88 -5.09 21.44
CA ASN A 236 10.80 -4.33 20.20
C ASN A 236 9.42 -3.66 20.04
N VAL A 237 8.37 -4.34 20.51
CA VAL A 237 6.98 -3.89 20.43
C VAL A 237 6.27 -4.24 21.73
N VAL A 238 5.44 -3.32 22.23
CA VAL A 238 4.49 -3.58 23.32
C VAL A 238 3.07 -3.50 22.78
N ILE A 239 2.25 -4.49 23.09
CA ILE A 239 0.86 -4.58 22.66
C ILE A 239 -0.01 -4.71 23.90
N VAL A 240 -0.94 -3.77 24.07
CA VAL A 240 -1.92 -3.79 25.16
C VAL A 240 -3.29 -4.13 24.59
N LEU A 241 -3.84 -5.27 25.02
CA LEU A 241 -5.07 -5.85 24.49
C LEU A 241 -6.29 -5.35 25.27
N GLY A 242 -7.12 -4.55 24.62
CA GLY A 242 -8.37 -4.01 25.16
C GLY A 242 -9.57 -4.95 25.02
N LYS A 243 -10.70 -4.55 25.60
CA LYS A 243 -11.95 -5.34 25.60
C LYS A 243 -12.72 -5.31 24.28
N GLU A 244 -12.70 -4.18 23.58
CA GLU A 244 -13.49 -3.88 22.38
C GLU A 244 -14.99 -4.19 22.51
N THR A 245 -15.58 -3.97 23.69
CA THR A 245 -16.98 -4.29 23.97
C THR A 245 -17.95 -3.22 23.47
N ASP A 246 -17.48 -1.97 23.39
CA ASP A 246 -18.30 -0.82 22.99
C ASP A 246 -17.85 -0.24 21.65
N LYS A 247 -18.65 0.68 21.12
CA LYS A 247 -18.26 1.49 19.96
C LYS A 247 -17.07 2.40 20.34
N ILE A 248 -15.90 2.09 19.79
CA ILE A 248 -14.67 2.89 19.96
C ILE A 248 -14.54 3.96 18.86
N TYR A 249 -14.86 3.61 17.61
CA TYR A 249 -14.73 4.49 16.45
C TYR A 249 -16.07 4.83 15.79
N ASP A 250 -16.17 6.04 15.22
CA ASP A 250 -17.13 6.33 14.14
C ASP A 250 -16.51 5.95 12.79
N ILE A 251 -17.15 5.04 12.06
CA ILE A 251 -16.72 4.64 10.72
C ILE A 251 -17.71 5.19 9.70
N GLU A 252 -17.33 6.26 8.99
CA GLU A 252 -18.17 6.91 8.00
C GLU A 252 -17.87 6.40 6.60
N LEU A 253 -18.81 5.69 5.99
CA LEU A 253 -18.77 5.26 4.60
C LEU A 253 -19.47 6.32 3.73
N LYS A 254 -18.71 7.10 2.95
CA LYS A 254 -19.23 8.17 2.09
C LYS A 254 -19.14 7.75 0.62
N GLY A 255 -20.26 7.85 -0.08
CA GLY A 255 -20.34 7.50 -1.50
C GLY A 255 -21.80 7.24 -1.91
N LYS A 256 -22.05 7.09 -3.21
CA LYS A 256 -23.40 6.78 -3.74
C LYS A 256 -23.50 5.42 -4.44
N ASN A 257 -22.39 4.69 -4.56
CA ASN A 257 -22.34 3.45 -5.31
C ASN A 257 -22.69 2.21 -4.45
N LYS A 258 -22.91 1.07 -5.13
CA LYS A 258 -23.21 -0.22 -4.49
C LYS A 258 -22.01 -0.79 -3.71
N GLU A 259 -20.79 -0.38 -4.06
CA GLU A 259 -19.57 -0.83 -3.39
C GLU A 259 -19.55 -0.36 -1.92
N LYS A 260 -20.06 0.84 -1.64
CA LYS A 260 -20.29 1.32 -0.27
C LYS A 260 -21.11 0.34 0.58
N ASP A 261 -22.19 -0.20 0.04
CA ASP A 261 -23.04 -1.16 0.75
C ASP A 261 -22.33 -2.50 0.96
N MET A 262 -21.50 -2.91 0.00
CA MET A 262 -20.64 -4.08 0.14
C MET A 262 -19.62 -3.88 1.26
N TYR A 263 -18.94 -2.73 1.31
CA TYR A 263 -17.99 -2.40 2.37
C TYR A 263 -18.66 -2.39 3.74
N LYS A 264 -19.86 -1.79 3.87
CA LYS A 264 -20.63 -1.82 5.11
C LYS A 264 -20.84 -3.26 5.61
N ARG A 265 -21.35 -4.14 4.74
CA ARG A 265 -21.60 -5.54 5.10
C ARG A 265 -20.32 -6.28 5.46
N THR A 266 -19.22 -6.02 4.76
CA THR A 266 -17.92 -6.63 5.07
C THR A 266 -17.43 -6.23 6.45
N LEU A 267 -17.55 -4.96 6.82
CA LEU A 267 -17.14 -4.45 8.13
C LEU A 267 -18.05 -4.96 9.26
N GLU A 268 -19.36 -4.99 9.05
CA GLU A 268 -20.31 -5.55 10.01
C GLU A 268 -20.03 -7.04 10.27
N LYS A 269 -19.79 -7.83 9.21
CA LYS A 269 -19.40 -9.25 9.33
C LYS A 269 -18.06 -9.45 10.04
N ALA A 270 -17.14 -8.51 9.88
CA ALA A 270 -15.86 -8.51 10.59
C ALA A 270 -15.98 -8.01 12.04
N GLY A 271 -17.18 -7.62 12.49
CA GLY A 271 -17.47 -7.20 13.86
C GLY A 271 -17.05 -5.77 14.18
N TYR A 272 -16.89 -4.90 13.17
CA TYR A 272 -16.72 -3.47 13.40
C TYR A 272 -18.04 -2.85 13.84
N LEU A 273 -17.96 -1.87 14.75
CA LEU A 273 -19.10 -1.14 15.30
C LEU A 273 -19.05 0.32 14.84
N GLY A 274 -20.15 1.06 15.01
CA GLY A 274 -20.18 2.51 14.73
C GLY A 274 -20.18 2.88 13.24
N ILE A 275 -20.59 1.96 12.36
CA ILE A 275 -20.59 2.16 10.91
C ILE A 275 -21.81 3.01 10.48
N LYS A 276 -21.55 4.11 9.77
CA LYS A 276 -22.56 5.01 9.21
C LYS A 276 -22.38 5.14 7.70
N SER A 277 -23.43 4.91 6.94
CA SER A 277 -23.44 5.19 5.50
C SER A 277 -23.97 6.59 5.24
N ILE A 278 -23.25 7.37 4.44
CA ILE A 278 -23.59 8.75 4.09
C ILE A 278 -23.62 8.84 2.56
N ASP A 279 -24.77 9.22 2.01
CA ASP A 279 -24.89 9.47 0.57
C ASP A 279 -24.26 10.82 0.25
N THR A 280 -23.10 10.81 -0.38
CA THR A 280 -22.37 12.02 -0.78
C THR A 280 -21.63 11.73 -2.09
N LYS A 281 -21.59 12.72 -2.97
CA LYS A 281 -20.82 12.62 -4.21
C LYS A 281 -19.34 12.71 -3.85
N VAL A 282 -18.58 11.66 -4.17
CA VAL A 282 -17.13 11.61 -4.00
C VAL A 282 -16.52 11.84 -5.38
N SER A 283 -15.66 12.85 -5.50
CA SER A 283 -15.07 13.24 -6.79
C SER A 283 -13.81 12.45 -7.14
N GLU A 284 -13.16 11.83 -6.16
CA GLU A 284 -11.99 11.01 -6.42
C GLU A 284 -12.38 9.69 -7.11
N LYS A 285 -11.52 9.21 -8.01
CA LYS A 285 -11.67 7.88 -8.62
C LYS A 285 -11.13 6.84 -7.64
N GLY A 286 -11.92 5.80 -7.40
CA GLY A 286 -11.56 4.72 -6.48
C GLY A 286 -11.76 5.05 -5.01
N SER A 287 -11.54 4.06 -4.16
CA SER A 287 -11.76 4.15 -2.72
C SER A 287 -10.52 4.62 -1.98
N GLN A 288 -10.70 5.40 -0.91
CA GLN A 288 -9.63 5.83 0.00
C GLN A 288 -10.11 5.83 1.46
N ILE A 289 -9.18 5.64 2.39
CA ILE A 289 -9.45 5.65 3.83
C ILE A 289 -8.68 6.79 4.47
N LEU A 290 -9.42 7.73 5.07
CA LEU A 290 -8.88 8.82 5.87
C LEU A 290 -8.83 8.42 7.34
N TYR A 291 -7.69 8.68 7.99
CA TYR A 291 -7.44 8.30 9.38
C TYR A 291 -6.51 9.30 10.08
N ASN A 292 -6.61 9.44 11.40
CA ASN A 292 -5.59 10.15 12.16
C ASN A 292 -4.31 9.28 12.23
N PRO A 293 -3.08 9.83 12.13
CA PRO A 293 -1.84 9.05 12.27
C PRO A 293 -1.81 8.05 13.43
N GLU A 294 -2.36 8.41 14.59
CA GLU A 294 -2.45 7.51 15.76
C GLU A 294 -3.35 6.29 15.52
N ASP A 295 -4.28 6.37 14.56
CA ASP A 295 -5.25 5.33 14.21
C ASP A 295 -4.80 4.47 13.02
N TYR A 296 -3.53 4.57 12.61
CA TYR A 296 -3.00 3.90 11.42
C TYR A 296 -3.34 2.41 11.35
N PHE A 297 -3.14 1.67 12.44
CA PHE A 297 -3.37 0.22 12.43
C PHE A 297 -4.85 -0.16 12.34
N VAL A 298 -5.75 0.71 12.80
CA VAL A 298 -7.20 0.56 12.58
C VAL A 298 -7.51 0.71 11.10
N ALA A 299 -7.01 1.78 10.49
CA ALA A 299 -7.18 2.05 9.06
C ALA A 299 -6.59 0.93 8.20
N PHE A 300 -5.39 0.45 8.54
CA PHE A 300 -4.70 -0.65 7.85
C PHE A 300 -5.48 -1.95 7.91
N LYS A 301 -5.99 -2.36 9.08
CA LYS A 301 -6.83 -3.56 9.17
C LYS A 301 -8.10 -3.45 8.33
N ILE A 302 -8.76 -2.30 8.36
CA ILE A 302 -9.93 -2.01 7.52
C ILE A 302 -9.54 -2.10 6.03
N SER A 303 -8.42 -1.50 5.64
CA SER A 303 -7.90 -1.50 4.27
C SER A 303 -7.73 -2.91 3.72
N LYS A 304 -7.09 -3.81 4.49
CA LYS A 304 -6.91 -5.21 4.12
C LYS A 304 -8.21 -6.00 4.05
N LYS A 305 -9.24 -5.63 4.84
CA LYS A 305 -10.57 -6.26 4.76
C LYS A 305 -11.37 -5.81 3.54
N LEU A 306 -11.19 -4.56 3.12
CA LEU A 306 -11.95 -3.96 2.02
C LEU A 306 -11.24 -4.06 0.67
N GLY A 307 -9.93 -4.32 0.64
CA GLY A 307 -9.12 -4.25 -0.56
C GLY A 307 -8.86 -2.81 -1.02
N VAL A 308 -8.85 -1.86 -0.08
CA VAL A 308 -8.59 -0.44 -0.37
C VAL A 308 -7.12 -0.14 -0.05
N GLU A 309 -6.36 0.27 -1.05
CA GLU A 309 -4.91 0.51 -0.89
C GLU A 309 -4.58 1.95 -0.49
N ASN A 310 -5.43 2.91 -0.89
CA ASN A 310 -5.19 4.33 -0.64
C ASN A 310 -5.54 4.72 0.80
N LEU A 311 -4.52 4.80 1.65
CA LEU A 311 -4.59 5.27 3.04
C LEU A 311 -4.05 6.71 3.10
N LYS A 312 -4.86 7.65 3.59
CA LYS A 312 -4.47 9.07 3.71
C LYS A 312 -4.64 9.61 5.12
N GLU A 313 -3.60 10.25 5.62
CA GLU A 313 -3.63 10.86 6.95
C GLU A 313 -4.47 12.13 6.98
N ASP A 314 -5.26 12.28 8.05
CA ASP A 314 -5.99 13.49 8.42
C ASP A 314 -5.96 13.67 9.94
N LYS A 315 -5.06 14.55 10.40
CA LYS A 315 -4.86 14.88 11.83
C LYS A 315 -6.08 15.53 12.50
N LYS A 316 -7.09 15.95 11.73
CA LYS A 316 -8.33 16.54 12.27
C LYS A 316 -9.32 15.47 12.75
N LEU A 317 -9.16 14.23 12.31
CA LEU A 317 -10.00 13.12 12.75
C LEU A 317 -9.66 12.74 14.19
N LYS A 318 -10.69 12.36 14.96
CA LYS A 318 -10.56 11.89 16.35
C LYS A 318 -11.47 10.70 16.53
N ASN A 319 -10.89 9.53 16.83
CA ASN A 319 -11.63 8.26 16.97
C ASN A 319 -12.61 8.05 15.81
N LYS A 320 -12.18 8.40 14.60
CA LYS A 320 -13.02 8.41 13.40
C LYS A 320 -12.21 7.94 12.20
N ILE A 321 -12.78 7.01 11.45
CA ILE A 321 -12.28 6.57 10.15
C ILE A 321 -13.29 6.98 9.09
N ILE A 322 -12.84 7.67 8.04
CA ILE A 322 -13.70 8.02 6.90
C ILE A 322 -13.27 7.20 5.71
N ILE A 323 -14.19 6.46 5.13
CA ILE A 323 -13.97 5.66 3.92
C ILE A 323 -14.73 6.36 2.80
N LEU A 324 -13.99 6.97 1.89
CA LEU A 324 -14.55 7.58 0.69
C LEU A 324 -14.58 6.52 -0.40
N VAL A 325 -15.77 6.25 -0.93
CA VAL A 325 -15.99 5.27 -2.00
C VAL A 325 -16.27 6.06 -3.28
N GLY A 326 -15.22 6.24 -4.07
CA GLY A 326 -15.26 6.92 -5.37
C GLY A 326 -16.04 6.13 -6.42
N ASP A 327 -16.54 6.84 -7.43
CA ASP A 327 -17.28 6.26 -8.56
C ASP A 327 -16.39 5.50 -9.55
#